data_AF-A0A2G1W897-F1
#
_entry.id   AF-A0A2G1W897-F1
#
_cell.length_a   1.000
_cell.length_b   1.000
_cell.length_c   1.000
_cell.angle_alpha   90.00
_cell.angle_beta   90.00
_cell.angle_gamma   90.00
#
_symmetry.space_group_name_H-M   'P 1'
#
loop_
_entity.id
_entity.type
_entity.pdbx_description
1 polymer ?
#
loop_
_entity_poly.entity_id
_entity_poly.type
_entity_poly.pdbx_seq_one_letter_code
_entity_poly.pdbx_strand_id
1 'polypeptide(L)'
;MPQTQREGLYGNVIEHKNNNVFRVALNCGVECDASVPNTVARDVFRIGPGDPVAIQRSTPPRLDCIVGFSPCQYYRRYWNEDSGGLCSGWGGSHFLFEVHPDGWVARQIQRFDNGELLIYDETCDEDSFGGRSIVPLEADEYGPFSIDRSEFLNNWKPNLAVNRSEGGEPDDARESPS
;
A
#
# COMPACT_ATOMS: atom_id res chain seq x y z
N MET A 1 -13.47 -21.52 -25.89
CA MET A 1 -12.48 -20.46 -26.22
C MET A 1 -11.83 -20.06 -24.91
N PRO A 2 -10.50 -20.11 -24.76
CA PRO A 2 -9.90 -19.53 -23.57
C PRO A 2 -10.06 -18.02 -23.72
N GLN A 3 -10.85 -17.42 -22.82
CA GLN A 3 -10.76 -16.00 -22.59
C GLN A 3 -9.33 -15.78 -22.10
N THR A 4 -8.46 -15.26 -22.95
CA THR A 4 -7.17 -14.72 -22.53
C THR A 4 -7.52 -13.60 -21.54
N GLN A 5 -7.57 -13.92 -20.25
CA GLN A 5 -7.43 -12.90 -19.22
C GLN A 5 -6.16 -12.17 -19.60
N ARG A 6 -6.30 -10.94 -20.10
CA ARG A 6 -5.16 -10.04 -20.17
C ARG A 6 -4.72 -9.92 -18.72
N GLU A 7 -3.60 -10.56 -18.37
CA GLU A 7 -2.97 -10.39 -17.07
C GLU A 7 -2.78 -8.89 -16.89
N GLY A 8 -3.64 -8.30 -16.05
CA GLY A 8 -3.55 -6.89 -15.73
C GLY A 8 -2.23 -6.69 -15.00
N LEU A 9 -1.47 -5.67 -15.39
CA LEU A 9 -0.36 -5.23 -14.56
C LEU A 9 -0.93 -4.30 -13.50
N TYR A 10 -0.54 -4.50 -12.26
CA TYR A 10 -0.99 -3.68 -11.14
C TYR A 10 0.21 -3.05 -10.45
N GLY A 11 -0.06 -1.94 -9.77
CA GLY A 11 0.93 -1.21 -9.02
C GLY A 11 0.35 0.03 -8.37
N ASN A 12 1.22 0.76 -7.68
CA ASN A 12 0.87 2.00 -6.99
C ASN A 12 1.47 3.20 -7.74
N VAL A 13 0.74 4.30 -7.77
CA VAL A 13 1.28 5.57 -8.24
C VAL A 13 2.28 6.11 -7.22
N ILE A 14 3.49 6.40 -7.68
CA ILE A 14 4.57 6.96 -6.86
C ILE A 14 4.52 8.49 -6.89
N GLU A 15 4.44 9.06 -8.10
CA GLU A 15 4.47 10.51 -8.30
C GLU A 15 3.67 10.92 -9.53
N HIS A 16 3.10 12.13 -9.47
CA HIS A 16 2.51 12.79 -10.64
C HIS A 16 3.56 13.65 -11.32
N LYS A 17 3.89 13.35 -12.58
CA LYS A 17 4.93 14.07 -13.33
C LYS A 17 4.40 15.33 -14.01
N ASN A 18 3.42 15.19 -14.92
CA ASN A 18 2.81 16.28 -15.68
C ASN A 18 1.62 15.77 -16.51
N ASN A 19 0.74 16.64 -17.01
CA ASN A 19 -0.19 16.40 -18.14
C ASN A 19 -0.74 14.96 -18.29
N ASN A 20 -1.22 14.35 -17.19
CA ASN A 20 -1.76 12.98 -17.11
C ASN A 20 -0.74 11.83 -17.13
N VAL A 21 0.54 12.09 -16.93
CA VAL A 21 1.62 11.11 -16.79
C VAL A 21 2.00 10.97 -15.32
N PHE A 22 2.07 9.71 -14.89
CA PHE A 22 2.36 9.29 -13.53
C PHE A 22 3.47 8.27 -13.56
N ARG A 23 4.34 8.29 -12.54
CA ARG A 23 5.27 7.20 -12.29
C ARG A 23 4.56 6.16 -11.45
N VAL A 24 4.67 4.90 -11.84
CA VAL A 24 3.98 3.77 -11.20
C VAL A 24 5.00 2.70 -10.84
N ALA A 25 4.97 2.22 -9.60
CA ALA A 25 5.71 1.04 -9.14
C ALA A 25 4.84 -0.19 -9.40
N LEU A 26 5.23 -1.04 -10.34
CA LEU A 26 4.53 -2.29 -10.61
C LEU A 26 4.92 -3.37 -9.60
N ASN A 27 3.98 -4.27 -9.31
CA ASN A 27 4.19 -5.39 -8.37
C ASN A 27 5.31 -6.34 -8.79
N CYS A 28 5.71 -6.34 -10.06
CA CYS A 28 6.85 -7.11 -10.57
C CYS A 28 8.23 -6.46 -10.26
N GLY A 29 8.26 -5.39 -9.46
CA GLY A 29 9.49 -4.68 -9.08
C GLY A 29 10.01 -3.72 -10.14
N VAL A 30 9.21 -3.43 -11.17
CA VAL A 30 9.57 -2.49 -12.26
C VAL A 30 8.80 -1.21 -12.08
N GLU A 31 9.48 -0.08 -12.23
CA GLU A 31 8.83 1.22 -12.32
C GLU A 31 8.62 1.63 -13.78
N CYS A 32 7.49 2.25 -14.08
CA CYS A 32 7.19 2.75 -15.42
C CYS A 32 6.48 4.11 -15.38
N ASP A 33 6.62 4.86 -16.47
CA ASP A 33 5.77 6.02 -16.73
C ASP A 33 4.51 5.58 -17.47
N ALA A 34 3.36 5.88 -16.86
CA ALA A 34 2.06 5.56 -17.42
C ALA A 34 1.19 6.81 -17.54
N SER A 35 0.39 6.85 -18.59
CA SER A 35 -0.50 7.97 -18.90
C SER A 35 -1.96 7.60 -18.70
N VAL A 36 -2.77 8.54 -18.19
CA VAL A 36 -4.23 8.42 -18.22
C VAL A 36 -4.73 8.91 -19.59
N PRO A 37 -5.50 8.10 -20.34
CA PRO A 37 -6.05 8.54 -21.61
C PRO A 37 -6.88 9.83 -21.45
N ASN A 38 -6.74 10.77 -22.39
CA ASN A 38 -7.47 12.05 -22.36
C ASN A 38 -9.00 11.91 -22.34
N THR A 39 -9.53 10.78 -22.80
CA THR A 39 -10.96 10.44 -22.71
C THR A 39 -11.42 10.16 -21.29
N VAL A 40 -10.51 9.73 -20.40
CA VAL A 40 -10.75 9.44 -18.98
C VAL A 40 -10.36 10.63 -18.10
N ALA A 41 -9.30 11.35 -18.48
CA ALA A 41 -8.74 12.46 -17.70
C ALA A 41 -9.61 13.72 -17.65
N ARG A 42 -10.61 13.87 -18.53
CA ARG A 42 -11.33 15.15 -18.68
C ARG A 42 -12.30 15.52 -17.56
N ASP A 43 -12.88 14.57 -16.82
CA ASP A 43 -13.96 14.94 -15.88
C ASP A 43 -14.05 14.17 -14.54
N VAL A 44 -13.28 13.11 -14.26
CA VAL A 44 -13.59 12.25 -13.07
C VAL A 44 -12.40 11.66 -12.32
N PHE A 45 -11.24 11.45 -12.96
CA PHE A 45 -10.13 10.71 -12.34
C PHE A 45 -9.15 11.63 -11.60
N ARG A 46 -9.30 11.74 -10.27
CA ARG A 46 -8.24 12.26 -9.38
C ARG A 46 -7.39 11.08 -8.94
N ILE A 47 -6.33 10.80 -9.68
CA ILE A 47 -5.29 9.85 -9.29
C ILE A 47 -4.17 10.65 -8.62
N GLY A 48 -3.74 10.19 -7.45
CA GLY A 48 -2.60 10.73 -6.73
C GLY A 48 -1.59 9.64 -6.33
N PRO A 49 -0.47 10.04 -5.72
CA PRO A 49 0.45 9.11 -5.06
C PRO A 49 -0.31 8.22 -4.07
N GLY A 50 0.02 6.93 -4.03
CA GLY A 50 -0.66 5.95 -3.18
C GLY A 50 -1.85 5.25 -3.79
N ASP A 51 -2.35 5.74 -4.92
CA ASP A 51 -3.51 5.12 -5.54
C ASP A 51 -3.11 3.82 -6.26
N PRO A 52 -3.78 2.69 -5.95
CA PRO A 52 -3.57 1.44 -6.66
C PRO A 52 -4.22 1.52 -8.04
N VAL A 53 -3.44 1.23 -9.08
CA VAL A 53 -3.86 1.37 -10.48
C VAL A 53 -3.67 0.08 -11.28
N ALA A 54 -4.47 -0.05 -12.33
CA ALA A 54 -4.31 -1.07 -13.35
C ALA A 54 -3.63 -0.46 -14.58
N ILE A 55 -2.59 -1.14 -15.07
CA ILE A 55 -1.76 -0.73 -16.19
C ILE A 55 -1.97 -1.67 -17.38
N GLN A 56 -2.16 -1.06 -18.54
CA GLN A 56 -2.08 -1.73 -19.83
C GLN A 56 -0.77 -1.37 -20.50
N ARG A 57 0.05 -2.37 -20.80
CA ARG A 57 1.29 -2.15 -21.57
C ARG A 57 1.00 -1.65 -22.96
N SER A 58 1.80 -0.67 -23.38
CA SER A 58 1.83 -0.18 -24.74
C SER A 58 3.09 -0.68 -25.45
N THR A 59 3.02 -0.78 -26.77
CA THR A 59 4.22 -0.98 -27.59
C THR A 59 4.98 0.34 -27.72
N PRO A 60 6.31 0.36 -27.52
CA PRO A 60 7.13 1.53 -27.76
C PRO A 60 6.88 2.14 -29.16
N PRO A 61 6.89 3.48 -29.29
CA PRO A 61 7.34 4.48 -28.32
C PRO A 61 6.23 5.01 -27.39
N ARG A 62 5.07 4.36 -27.36
CA ARG A 62 3.94 4.83 -26.53
C ARG A 62 4.19 4.48 -25.07
N LEU A 63 3.82 5.40 -24.17
CA LEU A 63 3.76 5.14 -22.75
C LEU A 63 2.69 4.09 -22.43
N ASP A 64 2.90 3.39 -21.33
CA ASP A 64 1.87 2.52 -20.77
C ASP A 64 0.65 3.35 -20.37
N CYS A 65 -0.51 2.69 -20.28
CA CYS A 65 -1.77 3.37 -20.01
C CYS A 65 -2.30 2.95 -18.64
N ILE A 66 -2.61 3.93 -17.79
CA ILE A 66 -3.48 3.73 -16.64
C ILE A 66 -4.90 3.56 -17.18
N VAL A 67 -5.45 2.35 -17.02
CA VAL A 67 -6.79 2.01 -17.52
C VAL A 67 -7.88 2.14 -16.45
N GLY A 68 -7.49 2.37 -15.20
CA GLY A 68 -8.38 2.61 -14.08
C GLY A 68 -7.71 2.34 -12.73
N PHE A 69 -8.48 2.48 -11.65
CA PHE A 69 -8.08 1.98 -10.34
C PHE A 69 -8.03 0.45 -10.34
N SER A 70 -7.09 -0.11 -9.59
CA SER A 70 -7.03 -1.55 -9.37
C SER A 70 -8.27 -1.99 -8.56
N PRO A 71 -8.94 -3.10 -8.93
CA PRO A 71 -10.06 -3.62 -8.15
C PRO A 71 -9.54 -4.38 -6.92
N CYS A 72 -9.07 -3.62 -5.92
CA CYS A 72 -8.44 -4.17 -4.74
C CYS A 72 -9.41 -4.96 -3.84
N GLN A 73 -8.86 -5.95 -3.16
CA GLN A 73 -9.49 -6.70 -2.08
C GLN A 73 -8.96 -6.20 -0.73
N TYR A 74 -9.74 -6.36 0.33
CA TYR A 74 -9.40 -5.85 1.65
C TYR A 74 -9.53 -6.95 2.70
N TYR A 75 -8.55 -7.04 3.59
CA TYR A 75 -8.51 -8.07 4.64
C TYR A 75 -8.17 -7.46 5.99
N ARG A 76 -8.64 -8.08 7.07
CA ARG A 76 -8.26 -7.77 8.45
C ARG A 76 -8.04 -9.02 9.29
N ARG A 77 -6.82 -9.22 9.79
CA ARG A 77 -6.46 -10.38 10.62
C ARG A 77 -5.85 -9.94 11.95
N TYR A 78 -6.25 -10.58 13.04
CA TYR A 78 -5.67 -10.36 14.36
C TYR A 78 -4.50 -11.32 14.60
N TRP A 79 -3.44 -10.80 15.21
CA TRP A 79 -2.29 -11.53 15.70
C TRP A 79 -2.18 -11.28 17.21
N ASN A 80 -2.31 -12.32 18.02
CA ASN A 80 -2.37 -12.17 19.48
C ASN A 80 -0.99 -12.16 20.17
N GLU A 81 0.08 -12.23 19.39
CA GLU A 81 1.44 -12.25 19.91
C GLU A 81 2.05 -10.85 19.90
N ASP A 82 2.94 -10.60 20.85
CA ASP A 82 3.73 -9.39 20.89
C ASP A 82 4.72 -9.37 19.70
N SER A 83 4.80 -8.24 19.00
CA SER A 83 5.68 -8.10 17.83
C SER A 83 7.16 -7.96 18.20
N GLY A 84 7.47 -7.69 19.48
CA GLY A 84 8.82 -7.52 19.98
C GLY A 84 9.52 -6.27 19.45
N GLY A 85 10.83 -6.18 19.66
CA GLY A 85 11.65 -5.06 19.19
C GLY A 85 11.16 -3.70 19.73
N LEU A 86 11.04 -2.72 18.84
CA LEU A 86 10.50 -1.38 19.18
C LEU A 86 9.01 -1.40 19.53
N CYS A 87 8.29 -2.45 19.14
CA CYS A 87 6.86 -2.65 19.42
C CYS A 87 6.64 -3.50 20.69
N SER A 88 7.71 -3.86 21.41
CA SER A 88 7.64 -4.68 22.61
C SER A 88 6.74 -4.04 23.67
N GLY A 89 5.75 -4.79 24.16
CA GLY A 89 4.80 -4.32 25.15
C GLY A 89 3.59 -3.57 24.58
N TRP A 90 3.45 -3.49 23.25
CA TRP A 90 2.27 -2.90 22.61
C TRP A 90 1.07 -3.84 22.53
N GLY A 91 1.28 -5.13 22.85
CA GLY A 91 0.25 -6.17 22.85
C GLY A 91 0.08 -6.83 21.48
N GLY A 92 -1.05 -7.49 21.28
CA GLY A 92 -1.42 -8.03 19.98
C GLY A 92 -1.70 -6.92 18.97
N SER A 93 -1.90 -7.30 17.71
CA SER A 93 -2.16 -6.34 16.64
C SER A 93 -3.15 -6.85 15.60
N HIS A 94 -3.89 -5.91 15.01
CA HIS A 94 -4.67 -6.13 13.80
C HIS A 94 -3.87 -5.66 12.58
N PHE A 95 -3.65 -6.57 11.65
CA PHE A 95 -3.18 -6.26 10.31
C PHE A 95 -4.37 -6.01 9.40
N LEU A 96 -4.36 -4.90 8.67
CA LEU A 96 -5.30 -4.63 7.59
C LEU A 96 -4.53 -4.44 6.29
N PHE A 97 -5.02 -5.04 5.21
CA PHE A 97 -4.36 -5.02 3.90
C PHE A 97 -5.33 -4.52 2.83
N GLU A 98 -4.85 -3.62 1.96
CA GLU A 98 -5.41 -3.40 0.63
C GLU A 98 -4.53 -4.15 -0.38
N VAL A 99 -5.13 -5.04 -1.14
CA VAL A 99 -4.42 -6.05 -1.95
C VAL A 99 -4.86 -5.97 -3.39
N HIS A 100 -3.89 -5.94 -4.30
CA HIS A 100 -4.14 -6.02 -5.73
C HIS A 100 -4.72 -7.39 -6.14
N PRO A 101 -5.34 -7.50 -7.33
CA PRO A 101 -5.88 -8.77 -7.82
C PRO A 101 -4.86 -9.91 -7.97
N ASP A 102 -3.58 -9.57 -8.07
CA ASP A 102 -2.46 -10.51 -8.13
C ASP A 102 -1.90 -10.91 -6.75
N GLY A 103 -2.57 -10.51 -5.66
CA GLY A 103 -2.21 -10.87 -4.28
C GLY A 103 -1.21 -9.92 -3.63
N TRP A 104 -0.61 -8.99 -4.37
CA TRP A 104 0.37 -8.06 -3.80
C TRP A 104 -0.27 -6.96 -2.97
N VAL A 105 0.35 -6.62 -1.84
CA VAL A 105 -0.16 -5.61 -0.91
C VAL A 105 0.12 -4.21 -1.46
N ALA A 106 -0.93 -3.49 -1.80
CA ALA A 106 -0.87 -2.08 -2.19
C ALA A 106 -0.62 -1.19 -0.96
N ARG A 107 -1.35 -1.42 0.13
CA ARG A 107 -1.25 -0.65 1.38
C ARG A 107 -1.48 -1.53 2.60
N GLN A 108 -0.79 -1.23 3.69
CA GLN A 108 -0.85 -2.01 4.93
C GLN A 108 -1.03 -1.09 6.14
N ILE A 109 -1.85 -1.55 7.08
CA ILE A 109 -2.00 -0.97 8.41
C ILE A 109 -1.69 -2.06 9.42
N GLN A 110 -0.92 -1.74 10.45
CA GLN A 110 -0.82 -2.54 11.66
C GLN A 110 -1.26 -1.69 12.85
N ARG A 111 -2.30 -2.13 13.55
CA ARG A 111 -2.86 -1.43 14.70
C ARG A 111 -2.75 -2.30 15.94
N PHE A 112 -2.05 -1.81 16.94
CA PHE A 112 -1.79 -2.53 18.19
C PHE A 112 -2.91 -2.34 19.21
N ASP A 113 -3.00 -3.26 20.16
CA ASP A 113 -4.01 -3.25 21.22
C ASP A 113 -3.89 -2.01 22.14
N ASN A 114 -2.67 -1.50 22.33
CA ASN A 114 -2.43 -0.25 23.05
C ASN A 114 -2.83 1.03 22.26
N GLY A 115 -3.24 0.88 20.99
CA GLY A 115 -3.68 1.96 20.13
C GLY A 115 -2.63 2.50 19.16
N GLU A 116 -1.37 2.06 19.27
CA GLU A 116 -0.30 2.45 18.34
C GLU A 116 -0.61 1.97 16.93
N LEU A 117 -0.16 2.76 15.95
CA LEU A 117 -0.53 2.60 14.55
C LEU A 117 0.72 2.70 13.66
N LEU A 118 0.92 1.69 12.82
CA LEU A 118 1.91 1.70 11.75
C LEU A 118 1.20 1.65 10.40
N ILE A 119 1.67 2.44 9.45
CA ILE A 119 1.12 2.47 8.09
C ILE A 119 2.24 2.39 7.05
N TYR A 120 2.06 1.47 6.10
CA TYR A 120 2.99 1.25 5.01
C TYR A 120 2.30 1.36 3.64
N ASP A 121 2.97 2.03 2.71
CA ASP A 121 2.59 2.21 1.29
C ASP A 121 3.87 2.42 0.46
N GLU A 122 3.76 2.86 -0.79
CA GLU A 122 4.92 3.12 -1.65
C GLU A 122 5.82 4.29 -1.20
N THR A 123 5.36 5.15 -0.28
CA THR A 123 6.18 6.25 0.27
C THR A 123 6.93 5.88 1.54
N CYS A 124 6.53 4.79 2.19
CA CYS A 124 7.14 4.22 3.39
C CYS A 124 6.87 2.72 3.38
N ASP A 125 7.78 1.97 2.75
CA ASP A 125 7.67 0.53 2.54
C ASP A 125 8.34 -0.28 3.66
N GLU A 126 9.39 0.25 4.28
CA GLU A 126 10.09 -0.33 5.43
C GLU A 126 10.65 0.77 6.36
N ASP A 127 10.74 0.47 7.65
CA ASP A 127 11.36 1.28 8.69
C ASP A 127 11.89 0.42 9.85
N SER A 128 12.31 1.05 10.95
CA SER A 128 12.80 0.34 12.14
C SER A 128 11.73 -0.46 12.90
N PHE A 129 10.45 -0.23 12.64
CA PHE A 129 9.33 -0.97 13.25
C PHE A 129 8.93 -2.21 12.43
N GLY A 130 9.24 -2.23 11.13
CA GLY A 130 8.90 -3.33 10.23
C GLY A 130 8.71 -2.85 8.80
N GLY A 131 7.87 -3.54 8.03
CA GLY A 131 7.62 -3.18 6.63
C GLY A 131 6.32 -3.72 6.07
N ARG A 132 5.99 -3.25 4.87
CA ARG A 132 4.90 -3.77 4.04
C ARG A 132 5.24 -5.20 3.62
N SER A 133 4.23 -6.07 3.55
CA SER A 133 4.43 -7.44 3.08
C SER A 133 5.15 -7.47 1.72
N ILE A 134 6.26 -8.19 1.67
CA ILE A 134 7.05 -8.45 0.44
C ILE A 134 6.64 -9.75 -0.27
N VAL A 135 5.59 -10.40 0.23
CA VAL A 135 5.00 -11.61 -0.37
C VAL A 135 3.52 -11.39 -0.66
N PRO A 136 2.98 -12.00 -1.73
CA PRO A 136 1.56 -11.93 -2.02
C PRO A 136 0.75 -12.65 -0.94
N LEU A 137 -0.46 -12.16 -0.70
CA LEU A 137 -1.43 -12.81 0.17
C LEU A 137 -2.28 -13.77 -0.63
N GLU A 138 -2.35 -15.01 -0.16
CA GLU A 138 -3.16 -16.06 -0.77
C GLU A 138 -4.64 -15.87 -0.43
N ALA A 139 -5.50 -15.81 -1.45
CA ALA A 139 -6.90 -15.47 -1.28
C ALA A 139 -7.71 -16.55 -0.53
N ASP A 140 -7.28 -17.80 -0.58
CA ASP A 140 -7.90 -18.91 0.16
C ASP A 140 -7.59 -18.85 1.66
N GLU A 141 -6.37 -18.45 2.03
CA GLU A 141 -5.99 -18.22 3.43
C GLU A 141 -6.65 -16.97 4.00
N TYR A 142 -6.66 -15.86 3.25
CA TYR A 142 -7.13 -14.57 3.73
C TYR A 142 -8.62 -14.31 3.50
N GLY A 143 -9.26 -15.07 2.62
CA GLY A 143 -10.68 -14.94 2.27
C GLY A 143 -11.64 -14.86 3.46
N PRO A 144 -11.52 -15.72 4.51
CA PRO A 144 -12.36 -15.65 5.71
C PRO A 144 -12.22 -14.34 6.51
N PHE A 145 -11.18 -13.56 6.26
CA PHE A 145 -10.85 -12.30 6.94
C PHE A 145 -11.18 -11.07 6.09
N SER A 146 -11.97 -11.23 5.02
CA SER A 146 -12.34 -10.13 4.12
C SER A 146 -13.11 -9.04 4.86
N ILE A 147 -12.76 -7.79 4.59
CA ILE A 147 -13.49 -6.60 5.03
C ILE A 147 -13.90 -5.76 3.83
N ASP A 148 -14.75 -4.76 4.06
CA ASP A 148 -15.05 -3.79 3.02
C ASP A 148 -13.99 -2.67 2.94
N ARG A 149 -13.95 -1.98 1.79
CA ARG A 149 -13.07 -0.84 1.55
C ARG A 149 -13.26 0.27 2.59
N SER A 150 -14.49 0.51 3.04
CA SER A 150 -14.78 1.60 3.97
C SER A 150 -14.20 1.31 5.36
N GLU A 151 -14.19 0.06 5.82
CA GLU A 151 -13.53 -0.34 7.06
C GLU A 151 -12.02 -0.08 6.97
N PHE A 152 -11.38 -0.45 5.87
CA PHE A 152 -9.95 -0.15 5.67
C PHE A 152 -9.69 1.36 5.70
N LEU A 153 -10.43 2.14 4.91
CA LEU A 153 -10.25 3.60 4.82
C LEU A 153 -10.55 4.32 6.14
N ASN A 154 -11.49 3.83 6.94
CA ASN A 154 -11.76 4.38 8.27
C ASN A 154 -10.58 4.20 9.24
N ASN A 155 -9.72 3.20 8.99
CA ASN A 155 -8.48 2.97 9.75
C ASN A 155 -7.24 3.59 9.08
N TRP A 156 -7.32 4.02 7.82
CA TRP A 156 -6.24 4.68 7.10
C TRP A 156 -6.01 6.12 7.60
N LYS A 157 -5.20 6.26 8.66
CA LYS A 157 -4.92 7.53 9.35
C LYS A 157 -3.41 7.81 9.40
N PRO A 158 -2.77 8.15 8.27
CA PRO A 158 -1.32 8.33 8.20
C PRO A 158 -0.78 9.41 9.13
N ASN A 159 -1.57 10.43 9.45
CA ASN A 159 -1.20 11.49 10.39
C ASN A 159 -1.19 11.04 11.87
N LEU A 160 -1.70 9.86 12.18
CA LEU A 160 -1.65 9.26 13.52
C LEU A 160 -0.66 8.10 13.60
N ALA A 161 -0.04 7.72 12.49
CA ALA A 161 0.86 6.58 12.45
C ALA A 161 2.23 6.99 12.99
N VAL A 162 2.74 6.22 13.96
CA VAL A 162 4.01 6.50 14.66
C VAL A 162 5.17 6.58 13.66
N ASN A 163 5.15 5.70 12.67
CA ASN A 163 6.17 5.65 11.63
C ASN A 163 6.02 6.73 10.55
N ARG A 164 5.06 7.65 10.68
CA ARG A 164 4.83 8.77 9.74
C ARG A 164 4.75 10.13 10.40
N SER A 165 4.65 10.20 11.71
CA SER A 165 4.81 11.43 12.46
C SER A 165 6.24 11.97 12.26
N GLU A 166 6.38 13.17 11.69
CA GLU A 166 7.66 13.85 11.60
C GLU A 166 8.23 14.06 13.02
N GLY A 167 9.37 13.44 13.31
CA GLY A 167 10.14 13.68 14.54
C GLY A 167 10.11 12.53 15.54
N GLY A 168 11.02 11.57 15.33
CA GLY A 168 11.40 10.56 16.31
C GLY A 168 12.85 10.15 16.11
N GLU A 169 13.78 11.11 16.08
CA GLU A 169 15.16 10.78 16.47
C GLU A 169 15.08 10.18 17.89
N PRO A 170 15.67 9.00 18.15
CA PRO A 170 15.85 8.57 19.52
C PRO A 170 16.76 9.59 20.20
N ASP A 171 16.23 10.32 21.18
CA ASP A 171 16.98 11.18 22.09
C ASP A 171 17.84 10.28 22.99
N ASP A 172 18.89 9.70 22.40
CA ASP A 172 19.90 8.90 23.07
C ASP A 172 20.91 9.88 23.73
N ALA A 173 20.39 10.70 24.63
CA ALA A 173 21.16 11.66 25.42
C ALA A 173 20.54 11.81 26.81
N ARG A 174 20.59 10.74 27.61
CA ARG A 174 20.65 10.89 29.07
C ARG A 174 21.87 10.19 29.60
N GLU A 175 22.97 10.93 29.55
CA GLU A 175 24.12 10.76 30.43
C GLU A 175 23.61 10.49 31.86
N SER A 176 24.05 9.37 32.43
CA SER A 176 23.91 9.11 33.86
C SER A 176 25.03 9.87 34.58
N PRO A 177 24.74 10.86 35.45
CA PRO A 177 25.77 11.36 36.34
C PRO A 177 25.99 10.35 37.46
N SER A 178 27.23 9.85 37.54
CA SER A 178 27.81 9.26 38.76
C SER A 178 28.30 10.35 39.69
#